data_AF-G1N890-F1
#
_entry.id   AF-G1N890-F1
#
_cell.length_a   1.000
_cell.length_b   1.000
_cell.length_c   1.000
_cell.angle_alpha   90.00
_cell.angle_beta   90.00
_cell.angle_gamma   90.00
#
_symmetry.space_group_name_H-M   'P 1'
#
loop_
_entity.id
_entity.type
_entity.pdbx_description
1 polymer ?
#
loop_
_entity_poly.entity_id
_entity_poly.type
_entity_poly.pdbx_seq_one_letter_code
_entity_poly.pdbx_strand_id
1 'polypeptide(L)'
;MDKVDLNTSVPDDLSIEEREELLNIRRRKKELIDDIERLKFEIAEVMTEIDNLTSVEESKTTQRNKQIAMGRKKFNMDPKKGIQFLIENDLLQNTAEDIAQFLYKGEGLNKTVIGDYLGERDEFNIKVLQAFVELHEFADLNLVQALRQFLWSFRLPGEAQKIDRMMEAFASRYCLCNPGVFQSTDTCYVLSFAIIMLNTSLHNHNVRDKPTVERFISMNRGINEGGDLPEELLRNLYESIKNEPFKIPEDDGNDLTHTFFNPDREGWLLKLGGRVKTWKRRWFILTDNCLYYFEYTTVSIYCCDSDLICLTCAETASTPHGTP
;
A
#
# COMPACT_ATOMS: atom_id res chain seq x y z
N MET A 1 24.75 -39.20 41.11
CA MET A 1 25.99 -39.78 40.59
C MET A 1 26.78 -40.20 41.81
N ASP A 2 26.89 -41.51 42.03
CA ASP A 2 27.46 -42.10 43.23
C ASP A 2 28.86 -41.55 43.51
N LYS A 3 29.13 -41.14 44.76
CA LYS A 3 30.49 -40.83 45.20
C LYS A 3 31.32 -42.10 45.04
N VAL A 4 32.16 -42.15 44.01
CA VAL A 4 33.10 -43.24 43.81
C VAL A 4 34.12 -43.16 44.93
N ASP A 5 33.96 -44.01 45.94
CA ASP A 5 34.88 -44.15 47.05
C ASP A 5 36.25 -44.58 46.52
N LEU A 6 37.21 -43.65 46.50
CA LEU A 6 38.58 -43.86 46.00
C LEU A 6 39.43 -44.73 46.95
N ASN A 7 38.85 -45.18 48.06
CA ASN A 7 39.52 -45.90 49.14
C ASN A 7 39.25 -47.42 49.12
N THR A 8 39.20 -48.02 47.93
CA THR A 8 39.24 -49.49 47.82
C THR A 8 40.67 -49.96 48.12
N SER A 9 40.81 -50.78 49.17
CA SER A 9 42.07 -51.38 49.64
C SER A 9 42.88 -51.96 48.49
N VAL A 10 44.19 -51.72 48.48
CA VAL A 10 45.12 -52.33 47.50
C VAL A 10 45.10 -53.84 47.71
N PRO A 11 44.78 -54.66 46.70
CA PRO A 11 44.84 -56.12 46.81
C PRO A 11 46.26 -56.58 47.22
N ASP A 12 46.33 -57.54 48.14
CA ASP A 12 47.60 -57.98 48.73
C ASP A 12 48.48 -58.82 47.78
N ASP A 13 47.97 -59.21 46.61
CA ASP A 13 48.61 -60.11 45.64
C ASP A 13 49.38 -59.43 44.49
N LEU A 14 49.47 -58.09 44.48
CA LEU A 14 50.12 -57.32 43.42
C LEU A 14 51.63 -57.18 43.61
N SER A 15 52.39 -57.29 42.52
CA SER A 15 53.83 -56.98 42.48
C SER A 15 54.11 -55.48 42.70
N ILE A 16 55.36 -55.12 43.00
CA ILE A 16 55.74 -53.73 43.31
C ILE A 16 55.48 -52.80 42.11
N GLU A 17 55.80 -53.24 40.89
CA GLU A 17 55.57 -52.49 39.65
C GLU A 17 54.07 -52.28 39.39
N GLU A 18 53.24 -53.31 39.58
CA GLU A 18 51.79 -53.22 39.41
C GLU A 18 51.13 -52.29 40.45
N ARG A 19 51.66 -52.25 41.69
CA ARG A 19 51.20 -51.30 42.72
C ARG A 19 51.51 -49.85 42.33
N GLU A 20 52.67 -49.59 41.75
CA GLU A 20 53.06 -48.25 41.30
C GLU A 20 52.24 -47.79 40.09
N GLU A 21 51.97 -48.70 39.14
CA GLU A 21 51.10 -48.43 37.99
C GLU A 21 49.65 -48.15 38.43
N LEU A 22 49.12 -48.92 39.39
CA LEU A 22 47.79 -48.71 39.96
C LEU A 22 47.68 -47.35 40.69
N LEU A 23 48.74 -46.90 41.36
CA LEU A 23 48.79 -45.55 41.95
C LEU A 23 48.81 -44.45 40.88
N ASN A 24 49.54 -44.65 39.78
CA ASN A 24 49.54 -43.72 38.65
C ASN A 24 48.19 -43.66 37.95
N ILE A 25 47.51 -44.79 37.76
CA ILE A 25 46.14 -44.85 37.23
C ILE A 25 45.17 -44.13 38.17
N ARG A 26 45.26 -44.33 39.49
CA ARG A 26 44.44 -43.61 40.46
C ARG A 26 44.67 -42.11 40.43
N ARG A 27 45.93 -41.66 40.27
CA ARG A 27 46.27 -40.25 40.14
C ARG A 27 45.65 -39.64 38.88
N ARG A 28 45.86 -40.26 37.72
CA ARG A 28 45.27 -39.82 36.44
C ARG A 28 43.74 -39.83 36.47
N LYS A 29 43.14 -40.84 37.11
CA LYS A 29 41.68 -40.90 37.31
C LYS A 29 41.19 -39.72 38.16
N LYS A 30 41.93 -39.34 39.20
CA LYS A 30 41.60 -38.17 40.02
C LYS A 30 41.71 -36.88 39.20
N GLU A 31 42.79 -36.70 38.44
CA GLU A 31 42.97 -35.54 37.55
C GLU A 31 41.82 -35.42 36.53
N LEU A 32 41.41 -36.53 35.91
CA LEU A 32 40.27 -36.55 34.98
C LEU A 32 38.94 -36.23 35.67
N ILE A 33 38.74 -36.65 36.92
CA ILE A 33 37.55 -36.31 37.69
C ILE A 33 37.53 -34.81 37.98
N ASP A 34 38.65 -34.25 38.41
CA ASP A 34 38.81 -32.83 38.70
C ASP A 34 38.58 -31.99 37.41
N ASP A 35 39.08 -32.45 36.26
CA ASP A 35 38.83 -31.82 34.96
C ASP A 35 37.36 -31.91 34.52
N ILE A 36 36.68 -33.05 34.76
CA ILE A 36 35.24 -33.20 34.50
C ILE A 36 34.43 -32.24 35.37
N GLU A 37 34.80 -32.08 36.64
CA GLU A 37 34.14 -31.11 37.53
C GLU A 37 34.34 -29.68 37.07
N ARG A 38 35.55 -29.33 36.61
CA ARG A 38 35.82 -28.01 36.01
C ARG A 38 34.98 -27.76 34.76
N LEU A 39 34.96 -28.71 33.83
CA LEU A 39 34.16 -28.59 32.61
C LEU A 39 32.66 -28.50 32.89
N LYS A 40 32.15 -29.19 33.92
CA LYS A 40 30.76 -29.05 34.35
C LYS A 40 30.45 -27.64 34.86
N PHE A 41 31.39 -27.02 35.58
CA PHE A 41 31.24 -25.65 36.04
C PHE A 41 31.23 -24.66 34.88
N GLU A 42 32.16 -24.80 33.93
CA GLU A 42 32.23 -23.98 32.72
C GLU A 42 30.94 -24.10 31.88
N ILE A 43 30.40 -25.31 31.70
CA ILE A 43 29.13 -25.51 30.99
C ILE A 43 27.97 -24.81 31.72
N ALA A 44 27.90 -24.90 33.05
CA ALA A 44 26.85 -24.24 33.82
C ALA A 44 26.91 -22.70 33.71
N GLU A 45 28.12 -22.14 33.69
CA GLU A 45 28.33 -20.71 33.49
C GLU A 45 27.88 -20.26 32.10
N VAL A 46 28.30 -20.96 31.05
CA VAL A 46 27.87 -20.67 29.66
C VAL A 46 26.35 -20.81 29.49
N MET A 47 25.72 -21.82 30.09
CA MET A 47 24.26 -21.96 30.05
C MET A 47 23.56 -20.77 30.73
N THR A 48 24.11 -20.27 31.83
CA THR A 48 23.57 -19.09 32.53
C THR A 48 23.72 -17.82 31.68
N GLU A 49 24.82 -17.66 30.95
CA GLU A 49 25.00 -16.53 30.02
C GLU A 49 24.01 -16.60 28.85
N ILE A 50 23.76 -17.78 28.30
CA ILE A 50 22.77 -17.99 27.23
C ILE A 50 21.36 -17.63 27.70
N ASP A 51 20.96 -18.06 28.90
CA ASP A 51 19.64 -17.73 29.49
C ASP A 51 19.49 -16.22 29.77
N ASN A 52 20.58 -15.56 30.19
CA ASN A 52 20.59 -14.11 30.38
C ASN A 52 20.50 -13.34 29.04
N LEU A 53 21.20 -13.80 28.00
CA LEU A 53 21.14 -13.19 26.68
C LEU A 53 19.74 -13.31 26.05
N THR A 54 19.16 -14.51 26.11
CA THR A 54 17.81 -14.79 25.59
C THR A 54 16.73 -13.97 26.30
N SER A 55 16.75 -13.88 27.63
CA SER A 55 15.79 -13.04 28.38
C SER A 55 15.91 -11.55 28.09
N VAL A 56 17.14 -11.04 27.88
CA VAL A 56 17.37 -9.64 27.47
C VAL A 56 16.86 -9.39 26.04
N GLU A 57 17.05 -10.34 25.12
CA GLU A 57 16.53 -10.27 23.75
C GLU A 57 15.00 -10.29 23.71
N GLU A 58 14.33 -11.13 24.49
CA GLU A 58 12.87 -11.18 24.59
C GLU A 58 12.30 -9.86 25.13
N SER A 59 12.93 -9.28 26.15
CA SER A 59 12.53 -7.99 26.74
C SER A 59 12.69 -6.84 25.73
N LYS A 60 13.83 -6.77 25.02
CA LYS A 60 14.09 -5.77 23.98
C LYS A 60 13.12 -5.91 22.79
N THR A 61 12.83 -7.13 22.36
CA THR A 61 11.88 -7.41 21.27
C THR A 61 10.47 -6.99 21.67
N THR A 62 10.06 -7.29 22.89
CA THR A 62 8.75 -6.89 23.43
C THR A 62 8.63 -5.37 23.52
N GLN A 63 9.70 -4.69 23.94
CA GLN A 63 9.74 -3.22 23.99
C GLN A 63 9.66 -2.60 22.59
N ARG A 64 10.44 -3.12 21.63
CA ARG A 64 10.43 -2.67 20.23
C ARG A 64 9.04 -2.82 19.62
N ASN A 65 8.40 -3.98 19.79
CA ASN A 65 7.04 -4.24 19.28
C ASN A 65 6.00 -3.28 19.88
N LYS A 66 6.10 -2.97 21.18
CA LYS A 66 5.22 -1.97 21.83
C LYS A 66 5.41 -0.57 21.25
N GLN A 67 6.65 -0.15 20.99
CA GLN A 67 6.91 1.16 20.40
C GLN A 67 6.43 1.23 18.94
N ILE A 68 6.62 0.17 18.14
CA ILE A 68 6.08 0.09 16.78
C ILE A 68 4.55 0.20 16.80
N ALA A 69 3.87 -0.55 17.67
CA ALA A 69 2.42 -0.48 17.82
C ALA A 69 1.94 0.93 18.22
N MET A 70 2.68 1.61 19.10
CA MET A 70 2.41 3.01 19.45
C MET A 70 2.62 3.96 18.28
N GLY A 71 3.68 3.76 17.49
CA GLY A 71 3.96 4.55 16.29
C GLY A 71 2.87 4.41 15.22
N ARG A 72 2.37 3.19 14.99
CA ARG A 72 1.22 2.91 14.11
C ARG A 72 -0.05 3.63 14.59
N LYS A 73 -0.36 3.58 15.89
CA LYS A 73 -1.48 4.34 16.47
C LYS A 73 -1.34 5.85 16.28
N LYS A 74 -0.14 6.39 16.48
CA LYS A 74 0.15 7.81 16.23
C LYS A 74 0.00 8.16 14.75
N PHE A 75 0.46 7.30 13.85
CA PHE A 75 0.28 7.48 12.41
C PHE A 75 -1.20 7.59 12.04
N ASN A 76 -2.03 6.67 12.53
CA ASN A 76 -3.48 6.69 12.24
C ASN A 76 -4.19 7.94 12.80
N MET A 77 -3.61 8.64 13.77
CA MET A 77 -4.14 9.92 14.27
C MET A 77 -3.59 11.13 13.51
N ASP A 78 -2.30 11.10 13.19
CA ASP A 78 -1.57 12.15 12.48
C ASP A 78 -0.36 11.49 11.77
N PRO A 79 -0.40 11.33 10.44
CA PRO A 79 0.60 10.54 9.73
C PRO A 79 2.00 11.14 9.84
N LYS A 80 2.11 12.48 9.85
CA LYS A 80 3.40 13.18 9.99
C LYS A 80 4.01 12.93 11.37
N LYS A 81 3.22 13.06 12.43
CA LYS A 81 3.69 12.78 13.81
C LYS A 81 4.00 11.30 14.04
N GLY A 82 3.23 10.39 13.43
CA GLY A 82 3.49 8.95 13.51
C GLY A 82 4.82 8.56 12.89
N ILE A 83 5.09 9.03 11.67
CA ILE A 83 6.37 8.81 10.99
C ILE A 83 7.51 9.43 11.80
N GLN A 84 7.36 10.68 12.24
CA GLN A 84 8.37 11.35 13.06
C GLN A 84 8.71 10.57 14.34
N PHE A 85 7.69 10.07 15.05
CA PHE A 85 7.89 9.24 16.24
C PHE A 85 8.66 7.95 15.93
N LEU A 86 8.35 7.28 14.83
CA LEU A 86 9.05 6.06 14.42
C LEU A 86 10.51 6.33 14.08
N ILE A 87 10.80 7.47 13.45
CA ILE A 87 12.16 7.92 13.13
C ILE A 87 12.94 8.26 14.40
N GLU A 88 12.37 9.06 15.30
CA GLU A 88 13.02 9.47 16.55
C GLU A 88 13.33 8.31 17.51
N ASN A 89 12.64 7.18 17.36
CA ASN A 89 12.84 5.97 18.17
C ASN A 89 13.67 4.89 17.44
N ASP A 90 14.32 5.20 16.32
CA ASP A 90 15.13 4.26 15.52
C ASP A 90 14.33 3.01 15.06
N LEU A 91 13.04 3.21 14.80
CA LEU A 91 12.12 2.17 14.32
C LEU A 91 11.89 2.26 12.81
N LEU A 92 12.14 3.43 12.21
CA LEU A 92 11.99 3.71 10.79
C LEU A 92 13.11 4.66 10.35
N GLN A 93 13.73 4.40 9.20
CA GLN A 93 14.73 5.31 8.65
C GLN A 93 14.05 6.49 7.97
N ASN A 94 14.69 7.66 8.00
CA ASN A 94 14.18 8.88 7.37
C ASN A 94 14.55 8.94 5.86
N THR A 95 14.15 7.92 5.11
CA THR A 95 14.31 7.85 3.65
C THR A 95 12.95 7.66 3.01
N ALA A 96 12.80 8.06 1.75
CA ALA A 96 11.51 7.94 1.06
C ALA A 96 11.14 6.46 0.85
N GLU A 97 12.14 5.64 0.57
CA GLU A 97 12.06 4.21 0.31
C GLU A 97 11.64 3.42 1.55
N ASP A 98 12.24 3.69 2.71
CA ASP A 98 11.89 3.00 3.97
C ASP A 98 10.48 3.36 4.43
N ILE A 99 10.10 4.63 4.30
CA ILE A 99 8.73 5.08 4.62
C ILE A 99 7.73 4.46 3.64
N ALA A 100 8.01 4.47 2.34
CA ALA A 100 7.17 3.81 1.34
C ALA A 100 7.00 2.31 1.65
N GLN A 101 8.08 1.62 2.03
CA GLN A 101 8.04 0.20 2.41
C GLN A 101 7.21 -0.05 3.67
N PHE A 102 7.28 0.86 4.65
CA PHE A 102 6.43 0.83 5.85
C PHE A 102 4.95 1.00 5.49
N LEU A 103 4.63 1.98 4.65
CA LEU A 103 3.25 2.23 4.18
C LEU A 103 2.72 1.05 3.35
N TYR A 104 3.53 0.49 2.47
CA TYR A 104 3.17 -0.63 1.59
C TYR A 104 2.86 -1.91 2.38
N LYS A 105 3.63 -2.18 3.44
CA LYS A 105 3.32 -3.30 4.35
C LYS A 105 1.98 -3.10 5.06
N GLY A 106 1.63 -1.86 5.38
CA GLY A 106 0.30 -1.46 5.85
C GLY A 106 -0.18 -2.13 7.15
N GLU A 107 0.68 -2.82 7.89
CA GLU A 107 0.28 -3.65 9.02
C GLU A 107 -0.18 -2.77 10.19
N GLY A 108 -1.49 -2.79 10.49
CA GLY A 108 -2.09 -1.97 11.55
C GLY A 108 -2.17 -0.47 11.22
N LEU A 109 -2.03 -0.11 9.94
CA LEU A 109 -2.20 1.26 9.44
C LEU A 109 -3.58 1.43 8.82
N ASN A 110 -4.20 2.57 9.09
CA ASN A 110 -5.45 2.96 8.44
C ASN A 110 -5.16 3.39 7.00
N LYS A 111 -5.81 2.73 6.05
CA LYS A 111 -5.56 2.92 4.61
C LYS A 111 -6.03 4.26 4.06
N THR A 112 -7.02 4.91 4.69
CA THR A 112 -7.40 6.30 4.40
C THR A 112 -6.26 7.23 4.74
N VAL A 113 -5.66 7.06 5.92
CA VAL A 113 -4.54 7.90 6.37
C VAL A 113 -3.29 7.69 5.51
N ILE A 114 -3.06 6.48 4.99
CA ILE A 114 -2.02 6.21 3.98
C ILE A 114 -2.29 7.05 2.72
N GLY A 115 -3.51 7.00 2.19
CA GLY A 115 -3.90 7.78 1.00
C GLY A 115 -3.74 9.28 1.19
N ASP A 116 -4.17 9.80 2.34
CA ASP A 116 -4.02 11.21 2.69
C ASP A 116 -2.56 11.65 2.70
N TYR A 117 -1.69 10.85 3.34
CA TYR A 117 -0.26 11.15 3.42
C TYR A 117 0.43 11.07 2.05
N LEU A 118 0.19 10.01 1.28
CA LEU A 118 0.76 9.84 -0.06
C LEU A 118 0.26 10.90 -1.04
N GLY A 119 -0.97 11.36 -0.85
CA GLY A 119 -1.60 12.39 -1.66
C GLY A 119 -1.10 13.80 -1.37
N GLU A 120 -0.30 14.06 -0.33
CA GLU A 120 0.18 15.41 0.00
C GLU A 120 1.09 16.03 -1.08
N ARG A 121 1.13 17.37 -1.12
CA ARG A 121 1.94 18.11 -2.11
C ARG A 121 3.40 18.35 -1.70
N ASP A 122 3.74 18.00 -0.47
CA ASP A 122 5.08 18.22 0.07
C ASP A 122 6.11 17.40 -0.72
N GLU A 123 7.28 17.99 -1.03
CA GLU A 123 8.29 17.33 -1.89
C GLU A 123 8.72 15.94 -1.37
N PHE A 124 8.77 15.79 -0.05
CA PHE A 124 9.10 14.52 0.57
C PHE A 124 7.99 13.47 0.37
N ASN A 125 6.73 13.86 0.52
CA ASN A 125 5.57 13.00 0.27
C ASN A 125 5.50 12.57 -1.20
N ILE A 126 5.84 13.44 -2.14
CA ILE A 126 5.94 13.11 -3.57
C ILE A 126 7.00 12.03 -3.81
N LYS A 127 8.18 12.13 -3.17
CA LYS A 127 9.22 11.09 -3.26
C LYS A 127 8.76 9.77 -2.64
N VAL A 128 8.07 9.83 -1.50
CA VAL A 128 7.49 8.62 -0.87
C VAL A 128 6.44 7.98 -1.78
N LEU A 129 5.56 8.76 -2.43
CA LEU A 129 4.60 8.26 -3.40
C LEU A 129 5.29 7.56 -4.58
N GLN A 130 6.36 8.16 -5.10
CA GLN A 130 7.14 7.56 -6.19
C GLN A 130 7.74 6.20 -5.76
N ALA A 131 8.39 6.15 -4.60
CA ALA A 131 8.92 4.88 -4.07
C ALA A 131 7.79 3.88 -3.77
N PHE A 132 6.62 4.34 -3.33
CA PHE A 132 5.47 3.50 -3.04
C PHE A 132 4.88 2.85 -4.30
N VAL A 133 4.75 3.59 -5.41
CA VAL A 133 4.32 3.00 -6.69
C VAL A 133 5.37 2.05 -7.25
N GLU A 134 6.66 2.31 -6.99
CA GLU A 134 7.75 1.42 -7.42
C GLU A 134 7.75 0.05 -6.75
N LEU A 135 7.21 -0.04 -5.51
CA LEU A 135 6.98 -1.31 -4.82
C LEU A 135 5.87 -2.16 -5.45
N HIS A 136 5.07 -1.60 -6.37
CA HIS A 136 4.06 -2.34 -7.10
C HIS A 136 4.65 -2.93 -8.40
N GLU A 137 4.49 -4.24 -8.56
CA GLU A 137 4.94 -5.00 -9.73
C GLU A 137 3.83 -5.05 -10.78
N PHE A 138 3.81 -4.09 -11.71
CA PHE A 138 2.79 -4.02 -12.77
C PHE A 138 3.16 -4.72 -14.07
N ALA A 139 4.37 -5.28 -14.17
CA ALA A 139 4.80 -5.99 -15.38
C ALA A 139 3.89 -7.17 -15.68
N ASP A 140 3.55 -7.37 -16.95
CA ASP A 140 2.69 -8.46 -17.46
C ASP A 140 1.25 -8.45 -16.90
N LEU A 141 0.84 -7.39 -16.19
CA LEU A 141 -0.53 -7.18 -15.74
C LEU A 141 -1.26 -6.27 -16.72
N ASN A 142 -2.53 -6.57 -16.98
CA ASN A 142 -3.41 -5.61 -17.64
C ASN A 142 -3.79 -4.45 -16.69
N LEU A 143 -4.31 -3.36 -17.25
CA LEU A 143 -4.59 -2.13 -16.50
C LEU A 143 -5.56 -2.34 -15.33
N VAL A 144 -6.58 -3.19 -15.48
CA VAL A 144 -7.52 -3.52 -14.39
C VAL A 144 -6.83 -4.29 -13.27
N GLN A 145 -5.98 -5.26 -13.60
CA GLN A 145 -5.23 -6.03 -12.60
C GLN A 145 -4.27 -5.14 -11.80
N ALA A 146 -3.54 -4.24 -12.49
CA ALA A 146 -2.68 -3.27 -11.84
C ALA A 146 -3.47 -2.31 -10.93
N LEU A 147 -4.62 -1.79 -11.41
CA LEU A 147 -5.50 -0.94 -10.61
C LEU A 147 -6.02 -1.67 -9.36
N ARG A 148 -6.38 -2.95 -9.46
CA ARG A 148 -6.83 -3.75 -8.29
C ARG A 148 -5.74 -3.85 -7.22
N GLN A 149 -4.50 -4.10 -7.63
CA GLN A 149 -3.38 -4.15 -6.68
C GLN A 149 -3.14 -2.78 -6.05
N PHE A 150 -3.11 -1.73 -6.87
CA PHE A 150 -2.83 -0.38 -6.42
C PHE A 150 -3.89 0.13 -5.43
N LEU A 151 -5.18 0.03 -5.78
CA LEU A 151 -6.30 0.47 -4.95
C LEU A 151 -6.55 -0.44 -3.73
N TRP A 152 -5.88 -1.58 -3.63
CA TRP A 152 -5.90 -2.40 -2.41
C TRP A 152 -4.94 -1.87 -1.34
N SER A 153 -3.86 -1.20 -1.72
CA SER A 153 -2.79 -0.79 -0.81
C SER A 153 -3.16 0.44 0.04
N PHE A 154 -4.11 1.26 -0.41
CA PHE A 154 -4.57 2.46 0.28
C PHE A 154 -6.01 2.80 -0.15
N ARG A 155 -6.65 3.75 0.52
CA ARG A 155 -7.90 4.36 0.03
C ARG A 155 -7.58 5.68 -0.65
N LEU A 156 -8.15 5.91 -1.83
CA LEU A 156 -8.00 7.22 -2.48
C LEU A 156 -8.43 8.33 -1.50
N PRO A 157 -7.81 9.52 -1.56
CA PRO A 157 -8.21 10.70 -0.80
C PRO A 157 -9.40 11.42 -1.47
N GLY A 158 -10.10 12.29 -0.73
CA GLY A 158 -11.32 12.95 -1.22
C GLY A 158 -11.04 14.13 -2.14
N GLU A 159 -9.90 14.79 -1.95
CA GLU A 159 -9.54 16.00 -2.67
C GLU A 159 -9.02 15.65 -4.07
N ALA A 160 -9.63 16.25 -5.10
CA ALA A 160 -9.29 16.00 -6.50
C ALA A 160 -7.79 16.12 -6.82
N GLN A 161 -7.10 17.10 -6.23
CA GLN A 161 -5.67 17.32 -6.43
C GLN A 161 -4.80 16.19 -5.88
N LYS A 162 -5.24 15.52 -4.81
CA LYS A 162 -4.52 14.39 -4.24
C LYS A 162 -4.73 13.15 -5.09
N ILE A 163 -5.97 12.90 -5.53
CA ILE A 163 -6.31 11.81 -6.46
C ILE A 163 -5.49 11.92 -7.75
N ASP A 164 -5.44 13.12 -8.32
CA ASP A 164 -4.66 13.42 -9.54
C ASP A 164 -3.20 12.99 -9.41
N ARG A 165 -2.51 13.41 -8.34
CA ARG A 165 -1.12 13.01 -8.06
C ARG A 165 -0.94 11.49 -7.98
N MET A 166 -1.83 10.80 -7.30
CA MET A 166 -1.73 9.35 -7.12
C MET A 166 -1.95 8.59 -8.44
N MET A 167 -2.92 9.03 -9.23
CA MET A 167 -3.24 8.41 -10.52
C MET A 167 -2.18 8.72 -11.58
N GLU A 168 -1.57 9.91 -11.55
CA GLU A 168 -0.42 10.27 -12.39
C GLU A 168 0.78 9.36 -12.11
N ALA A 169 1.12 9.18 -10.82
CA ALA A 169 2.21 8.29 -10.41
C ALA A 169 1.95 6.83 -10.81
N PHE A 170 0.71 6.36 -10.65
CA PHE A 170 0.29 5.04 -11.10
C PHE A 170 0.42 4.87 -12.61
N ALA A 171 -0.11 5.81 -13.41
CA ALA A 171 -0.08 5.74 -14.86
C ALA A 171 1.35 5.73 -15.41
N SER A 172 2.22 6.59 -14.84
CA SER A 172 3.63 6.64 -15.18
C SER A 172 4.31 5.31 -14.90
N ARG A 173 4.09 4.75 -13.71
CA ARG A 173 4.66 3.44 -13.32
C ARG A 173 4.14 2.30 -14.20
N TYR A 174 2.84 2.26 -14.50
CA TYR A 174 2.27 1.22 -15.36
C TYR A 174 2.88 1.25 -16.76
N CYS A 175 3.03 2.44 -17.37
CA CYS A 175 3.63 2.59 -18.69
C CYS A 175 5.11 2.19 -18.70
N LEU A 176 5.84 2.46 -17.63
CA LEU A 176 7.23 2.04 -17.47
C LEU A 176 7.35 0.50 -17.41
N CYS A 177 6.44 -0.16 -16.69
CA CYS A 177 6.41 -1.62 -16.58
C CYS A 177 5.90 -2.32 -17.85
N ASN A 178 5.04 -1.65 -18.64
CA ASN A 178 4.39 -2.22 -19.82
C ASN A 178 4.61 -1.33 -21.05
N PRO A 179 5.86 -1.22 -21.55
CA PRO A 179 6.17 -0.34 -22.66
C PRO A 179 5.45 -0.76 -23.94
N GLY A 180 4.90 0.21 -24.67
CA GLY A 180 4.22 0.00 -25.95
C GLY A 180 2.73 -0.37 -25.86
N VAL A 181 2.17 -0.55 -24.65
CA VAL A 181 0.72 -0.77 -24.48
C VAL A 181 -0.07 0.52 -24.74
N PHE A 182 0.43 1.66 -24.26
CA PHE A 182 -0.18 2.99 -24.43
C PHE A 182 0.84 3.94 -25.09
N GLN A 183 0.36 4.88 -25.91
CA GLN A 183 1.23 5.87 -26.56
C GLN A 183 1.76 6.94 -25.58
N SER A 184 1.00 7.24 -24.54
CA SER A 184 1.33 8.26 -23.54
C SER A 184 0.87 7.86 -22.14
N THR A 185 1.51 8.44 -21.12
CA THR A 185 1.04 8.36 -19.73
C THR A 185 -0.38 8.90 -19.60
N ASP A 186 -0.70 9.99 -20.32
CA ASP A 186 -2.04 10.57 -20.37
C ASP A 186 -3.09 9.56 -20.83
N THR A 187 -2.81 8.77 -21.87
CA THR A 187 -3.70 7.68 -22.32
C THR A 187 -4.00 6.70 -21.19
N CYS A 188 -2.95 6.26 -20.46
CA CYS A 188 -3.08 5.32 -19.34
C CYS A 188 -3.87 5.92 -18.18
N TYR A 189 -3.57 7.17 -17.82
CA TYR A 189 -4.24 7.93 -16.76
C TYR A 189 -5.74 8.06 -17.07
N VAL A 190 -6.06 8.55 -18.26
CA VAL A 190 -7.44 8.81 -18.70
C VAL A 190 -8.24 7.50 -18.77
N LEU A 191 -7.66 6.44 -19.32
CA LEU A 191 -8.30 5.13 -19.37
C LEU A 191 -8.51 4.53 -17.97
N SER A 192 -7.60 4.80 -17.03
CA SER A 192 -7.75 4.35 -15.63
C SER A 192 -9.00 4.95 -14.98
N PHE A 193 -9.25 6.25 -15.19
CA PHE A 193 -10.51 6.87 -14.73
C PHE A 193 -11.73 6.31 -15.45
N ALA A 194 -11.65 6.05 -16.76
CA ALA A 194 -12.73 5.41 -17.50
C ALA A 194 -13.10 4.03 -16.91
N ILE A 195 -12.09 3.25 -16.48
CA ILE A 195 -12.28 1.94 -15.81
C ILE A 195 -12.90 2.11 -14.43
N ILE A 196 -12.43 3.07 -13.63
CA ILE A 196 -12.99 3.39 -12.31
C ILE A 196 -14.47 3.77 -12.44
N MET A 197 -14.81 4.65 -13.37
CA MET A 197 -16.19 5.06 -13.62
C MET A 197 -17.03 3.91 -14.21
N LEU A 198 -16.45 3.03 -15.03
CA LEU A 198 -17.14 1.83 -15.51
C LEU A 198 -17.57 0.93 -14.34
N ASN A 199 -16.71 0.75 -13.34
CA ASN A 199 -17.04 -0.04 -12.15
C ASN A 199 -18.27 0.54 -11.44
N THR A 200 -18.35 1.86 -11.29
CA THR A 200 -19.54 2.57 -10.80
C THR A 200 -20.77 2.22 -11.61
N SER A 201 -20.70 2.41 -12.93
CA SER A 201 -21.85 2.25 -13.81
C SER A 201 -22.38 0.81 -13.85
N LEU A 202 -21.52 -0.18 -13.67
CA LEU A 202 -21.93 -1.59 -13.71
C LEU A 202 -22.46 -2.10 -12.37
N HIS A 203 -21.87 -1.66 -11.25
CA HIS A 203 -22.08 -2.28 -9.94
C HIS A 203 -22.90 -1.45 -8.95
N ASN A 204 -23.03 -0.14 -9.15
CA ASN A 204 -23.91 0.68 -8.31
C ASN A 204 -25.38 0.49 -8.72
N HIS A 205 -26.23 0.09 -7.76
CA HIS A 205 -27.66 -0.13 -7.98
C HIS A 205 -28.44 1.14 -8.34
N ASN A 206 -27.92 2.33 -8.03
CA ASN A 206 -28.53 3.61 -8.38
C ASN A 206 -28.36 3.95 -9.86
N VAL A 207 -27.36 3.36 -10.53
CA VAL A 207 -27.14 3.54 -11.96
C VAL A 207 -28.06 2.60 -12.74
N ARG A 208 -29.04 3.19 -13.44
CA ARG A 208 -30.03 2.44 -14.23
C ARG A 208 -29.50 1.99 -15.60
N ASP A 209 -28.68 2.83 -16.22
CA ASP A 209 -28.14 2.61 -17.56
C ASP A 209 -26.76 1.97 -17.47
N LYS A 210 -26.71 0.64 -17.58
CA LYS A 210 -25.45 -0.13 -17.53
C LYS A 210 -24.85 -0.18 -18.94
N PRO A 211 -23.66 0.40 -19.18
CA PRO A 211 -23.06 0.42 -20.50
C PRO A 211 -22.71 -1.00 -20.97
N THR A 212 -22.99 -1.32 -22.23
CA THR A 212 -22.50 -2.55 -22.87
C THR A 212 -21.02 -2.43 -23.20
N VAL A 213 -20.38 -3.55 -23.54
CA VAL A 213 -18.98 -3.57 -23.96
C VAL A 213 -18.74 -2.76 -25.24
N GLU A 214 -19.65 -2.82 -26.22
CA GLU A 214 -19.59 -2.02 -27.43
C GLU A 214 -19.67 -0.52 -27.12
N ARG A 215 -20.51 -0.15 -26.14
CA ARG A 215 -20.61 1.24 -25.68
C ARG A 215 -19.31 1.67 -25.00
N PHE A 216 -18.73 0.85 -24.14
CA PHE A 216 -17.44 1.14 -23.52
C PHE A 216 -16.31 1.31 -24.55
N ILE A 217 -16.27 0.47 -25.58
CA ILE A 217 -15.32 0.62 -26.70
C ILE A 217 -15.54 1.96 -27.42
N SER A 218 -16.79 2.28 -27.76
CA SER A 218 -17.12 3.53 -28.45
C SER A 218 -16.79 4.79 -27.63
N MET A 219 -16.94 4.73 -26.32
CA MET A 219 -16.65 5.83 -25.39
C MET A 219 -15.15 6.13 -25.28
N ASN A 220 -14.29 5.16 -25.58
CA ASN A 220 -12.83 5.31 -25.49
C ASN A 220 -12.16 5.42 -26.86
N ARG A 221 -12.92 5.77 -27.91
CA ARG A 221 -12.34 6.08 -29.23
C ARG A 221 -11.49 7.34 -29.18
N GLY A 222 -10.36 7.34 -29.88
CA GLY A 222 -9.42 8.46 -29.94
C GLY A 222 -8.60 8.68 -28.66
N ILE A 223 -8.73 7.82 -27.64
CA ILE A 223 -8.06 8.01 -26.34
C ILE A 223 -6.53 7.88 -26.43
N ASN A 224 -6.01 7.19 -27.44
CA ASN A 224 -4.59 6.90 -27.61
C ASN A 224 -3.92 7.96 -28.51
N GLU A 225 -3.82 9.20 -28.00
CA GLU A 225 -3.29 10.37 -28.73
C GLU A 225 -4.04 10.64 -30.06
N GLY A 226 -5.36 10.53 -30.04
CA GLY A 226 -6.22 10.68 -31.23
C GLY A 226 -6.44 9.38 -32.01
N GLY A 227 -5.72 8.30 -31.68
CA GLY A 227 -5.95 6.94 -32.18
C GLY A 227 -6.82 6.08 -31.27
N ASP A 228 -7.26 4.94 -31.77
CA ASP A 228 -8.03 3.95 -31.02
C ASP A 228 -7.13 2.90 -30.35
N LEU A 229 -7.53 2.42 -29.17
CA LEU A 229 -6.93 1.24 -28.55
C LEU A 229 -7.49 -0.05 -29.17
N PRO A 230 -6.76 -1.17 -29.13
CA PRO A 230 -7.27 -2.45 -29.61
C PRO A 230 -8.61 -2.82 -28.96
N GLU A 231 -9.61 -3.19 -29.76
CA GLU A 231 -10.95 -3.52 -29.24
C GLU A 231 -10.90 -4.70 -28.26
N GLU A 232 -10.03 -5.68 -28.51
CA GLU A 232 -9.83 -6.84 -27.63
C GLU A 232 -9.30 -6.42 -26.25
N LEU A 233 -8.37 -5.43 -26.20
CA LEU A 233 -7.89 -4.89 -24.93
C LEU A 233 -9.04 -4.27 -24.13
N LEU A 234 -9.82 -3.38 -24.76
CA LEU A 234 -10.95 -2.72 -24.11
C LEU A 234 -12.04 -3.71 -23.66
N ARG A 235 -12.29 -4.76 -24.46
CA ARG A 235 -13.22 -5.85 -24.12
C ARG A 235 -12.73 -6.62 -22.89
N ASN A 236 -11.44 -6.95 -22.82
CA ASN A 236 -10.85 -7.66 -21.69
C ASN A 236 -10.93 -6.83 -20.39
N LEU A 237 -10.67 -5.52 -20.48
CA LEU A 237 -10.79 -4.60 -19.34
C LEU A 237 -12.26 -4.52 -18.87
N TYR A 238 -13.20 -4.38 -19.80
CA TYR A 238 -14.63 -4.32 -19.48
C TYR A 238 -15.13 -5.59 -18.80
N GLU A 239 -14.85 -6.77 -19.37
CA GLU A 239 -15.31 -8.03 -18.80
C GLU A 239 -14.65 -8.31 -17.45
N SER A 240 -13.39 -7.90 -17.24
CA SER A 240 -12.75 -8.01 -15.93
C SER A 240 -13.50 -7.21 -14.84
N ILE A 241 -13.87 -5.96 -15.12
CA ILE A 241 -14.64 -5.14 -14.19
C ILE A 241 -16.04 -5.70 -14.00
N LYS A 242 -16.72 -6.09 -15.08
CA LYS A 242 -18.08 -6.64 -15.02
C LYS A 242 -18.16 -7.92 -14.18
N ASN A 243 -17.14 -8.78 -14.27
CA ASN A 243 -17.09 -10.03 -13.53
C ASN A 243 -16.78 -9.84 -12.05
N GLU A 244 -15.90 -8.89 -11.71
CA GLU A 244 -15.53 -8.62 -10.32
C GLU A 244 -15.40 -7.10 -10.08
N PRO A 245 -16.19 -6.48 -9.19
CA PRO A 245 -16.00 -5.08 -8.86
C PRO A 245 -14.64 -4.83 -8.18
N PHE A 246 -14.17 -3.58 -8.18
CA PHE A 246 -13.03 -3.21 -7.33
C PHE A 246 -13.34 -3.51 -5.86
N LYS A 247 -12.42 -4.22 -5.19
CA LYS A 247 -12.48 -4.44 -3.75
C LYS A 247 -11.74 -3.30 -3.08
N ILE A 248 -12.48 -2.51 -2.30
CA ILE A 248 -11.91 -1.41 -1.53
C ILE A 248 -11.69 -1.93 -0.10
N PRO A 249 -10.49 -1.75 0.48
CA PRO A 249 -10.23 -2.16 1.85
C PRO A 249 -11.20 -1.47 2.81
N GLU A 250 -11.85 -2.19 3.72
CA GLU A 250 -12.74 -1.63 4.74
C GLU A 250 -11.91 -0.96 5.86
N ASP A 251 -12.28 0.24 6.30
CA ASP A 251 -11.94 0.66 7.67
C ASP A 251 -13.02 1.56 8.31
N ASP A 252 -13.54 2.63 7.66
CA ASP A 252 -14.33 3.61 8.46
C ASP A 252 -15.61 4.20 7.84
N GLY A 253 -16.35 3.52 6.95
CA GLY A 253 -17.72 3.92 6.57
C GLY A 253 -17.95 5.32 5.94
N ASN A 254 -16.94 6.19 5.90
CA ASN A 254 -16.84 7.43 5.14
C ASN A 254 -15.94 7.10 3.95
N ASP A 255 -16.57 6.63 2.88
CA ASP A 255 -15.89 5.99 1.77
C ASP A 255 -16.08 6.79 0.47
N LEU A 256 -14.98 7.00 -0.23
CA LEU A 256 -14.90 7.52 -1.60
C LEU A 256 -15.56 6.59 -2.64
N THR A 257 -16.08 5.45 -2.22
CA THR A 257 -17.18 4.78 -2.93
C THR A 257 -18.33 5.73 -3.26
N HIS A 258 -18.52 6.83 -2.52
CA HIS A 258 -19.54 7.82 -2.86
C HIS A 258 -19.11 8.81 -3.96
N THR A 259 -17.85 9.26 -4.02
CA THR A 259 -17.44 10.34 -4.94
C THR A 259 -17.34 9.89 -6.40
N PHE A 260 -16.70 8.74 -6.68
CA PHE A 260 -16.61 8.18 -8.04
C PHE A 260 -17.61 7.06 -8.28
N PHE A 261 -18.04 6.36 -7.22
CA PHE A 261 -18.89 5.17 -7.31
C PHE A 261 -20.36 5.38 -6.93
N ASN A 262 -20.77 6.57 -6.47
CA ASN A 262 -22.18 6.92 -6.21
C ASN A 262 -22.41 8.45 -6.08
N PRO A 263 -22.23 9.24 -7.16
CA PRO A 263 -22.27 10.69 -7.08
C PRO A 263 -23.63 11.24 -6.66
N ASP A 264 -23.67 12.40 -5.98
CA ASP A 264 -24.92 13.04 -5.55
C ASP A 264 -25.83 13.34 -6.74
N ARG A 265 -25.21 13.86 -7.82
CA ARG A 265 -25.83 14.03 -9.14
C ARG A 265 -24.77 13.92 -10.22
N GLU A 266 -25.13 13.28 -11.32
CA GLU A 266 -24.33 13.25 -12.54
C GLU A 266 -25.20 13.54 -13.77
N GLY A 267 -24.61 14.08 -14.84
CA GLY A 267 -25.36 14.35 -16.06
C GLY A 267 -24.66 15.26 -17.07
N TRP A 268 -25.17 15.28 -18.30
CA TRP A 268 -24.69 16.19 -19.34
C TRP A 268 -25.21 17.61 -19.11
N LEU A 269 -24.31 18.58 -19.02
CA LEU A 269 -24.65 20.01 -19.02
C LEU A 269 -23.82 20.77 -20.06
N LEU A 270 -24.33 21.93 -20.47
CA LEU A 270 -23.57 22.90 -21.25
C LEU A 270 -22.91 23.89 -20.29
N LYS A 271 -21.60 24.09 -20.43
CA LYS A 271 -20.85 25.11 -19.71
C LYS A 271 -20.28 26.17 -20.63
N LEU A 272 -20.26 27.41 -20.17
CA LEU A 272 -19.62 28.50 -20.86
C LEU A 272 -18.15 28.61 -20.41
N GLY A 273 -17.22 28.75 -21.35
CA GLY A 273 -15.81 28.94 -21.05
C GLY A 273 -15.52 30.27 -20.30
N GLY A 274 -14.44 30.28 -19.52
CA GLY A 274 -14.03 31.44 -18.71
C GLY A 274 -13.55 32.62 -19.55
N ARG A 275 -12.32 32.54 -20.06
CA ARG A 275 -11.68 33.57 -20.91
C ARG A 275 -12.31 33.65 -22.31
N VAL A 276 -12.56 32.49 -22.92
CA VAL A 276 -13.22 32.39 -24.22
C VAL A 276 -14.65 31.90 -23.99
N LYS A 277 -15.64 32.69 -24.40
CA LYS A 277 -17.07 32.44 -24.18
C LYS A 277 -17.64 31.43 -25.18
N THR A 278 -17.07 30.23 -25.20
CA THR A 278 -17.57 29.10 -26.00
C THR A 278 -18.38 28.16 -25.13
N TRP A 279 -19.57 27.78 -25.59
CA TRP A 279 -20.37 26.72 -24.97
C TRP A 279 -19.77 25.36 -25.27
N LYS A 280 -19.62 24.55 -24.23
CA LYS A 280 -19.07 23.18 -24.31
C LYS A 280 -19.98 22.23 -23.55
N ARG A 281 -20.42 21.17 -24.21
CA ARG A 281 -21.15 20.06 -23.58
C ARG A 281 -20.15 19.22 -22.79
N ARG A 282 -20.45 18.97 -21.52
CA ARG A 282 -19.59 18.20 -20.61
C ARG A 282 -20.45 17.28 -19.76
N TRP A 283 -19.93 16.10 -19.45
CA TRP A 283 -20.49 15.27 -18.39
C TRP A 283 -20.09 15.89 -17.07
N PHE A 284 -21.01 16.07 -16.14
CA PHE A 284 -20.75 16.64 -14.83
C PHE A 284 -20.96 15.60 -13.76
N ILE A 285 -20.11 15.62 -12.73
CA ILE A 285 -20.28 14.87 -11.50
C ILE A 285 -20.24 15.88 -10.36
N LEU A 286 -21.31 15.95 -9.57
CA LEU A 286 -21.40 16.73 -8.34
C LEU A 286 -21.30 15.78 -7.16
N THR A 287 -20.32 16.02 -6.30
CA THR A 287 -20.08 15.23 -5.09
C THR A 287 -19.15 16.00 -4.16
N ASP A 288 -19.35 15.87 -2.84
CA ASP A 288 -18.48 16.45 -1.80
C ASP A 288 -18.16 17.94 -2.02
N ASN A 289 -19.19 18.73 -2.35
CA ASN A 289 -19.05 20.16 -2.66
C ASN A 289 -18.00 20.44 -3.78
N CYS A 290 -17.83 19.52 -4.71
CA CYS A 290 -16.98 19.69 -5.89
C CYS A 290 -17.79 19.39 -7.15
N LEU A 291 -17.60 20.22 -8.18
CA LEU A 291 -18.23 20.02 -9.48
C LEU A 291 -17.16 19.63 -10.51
N TYR A 292 -17.07 18.33 -10.79
CA TYR A 292 -16.20 17.76 -11.81
C TYR A 292 -16.89 17.85 -13.16
N TYR A 293 -16.14 18.13 -14.23
CA TYR A 293 -16.67 18.04 -15.58
C TYR A 293 -15.70 17.47 -16.59
N PHE A 294 -16.23 16.66 -17.51
CA PHE A 294 -15.49 15.83 -18.45
C PHE A 294 -15.93 16.14 -19.89
N GLU A 295 -14.99 16.21 -20.83
CA GLU A 295 -15.27 16.43 -22.27
C GLU A 295 -16.16 15.34 -22.85
N TYR A 296 -15.79 14.12 -22.51
CA TYR A 296 -16.55 12.90 -22.70
C TYR A 296 -16.62 12.20 -21.34
N THR A 297 -17.49 11.23 -21.17
CA THR A 297 -17.53 10.34 -19.99
C THR A 297 -16.19 9.64 -19.69
N THR A 298 -15.15 9.88 -20.49
CA THR A 298 -13.87 9.20 -20.44
C THR A 298 -12.67 10.14 -20.57
N VAL A 299 -12.77 11.48 -20.73
CA VAL A 299 -11.57 12.31 -20.96
C VAL A 299 -11.61 13.73 -20.37
N SER A 300 -10.49 14.11 -19.76
CA SER A 300 -10.08 15.38 -19.13
C SER A 300 -10.85 15.77 -17.85
N ILE A 301 -10.20 15.61 -16.70
CA ILE A 301 -10.69 16.06 -15.39
C ILE A 301 -10.38 17.55 -15.24
N TYR A 302 -11.42 18.37 -15.14
CA TYR A 302 -11.30 19.72 -14.63
C TYR A 302 -12.09 19.81 -13.33
N CYS A 303 -11.40 20.06 -12.22
CA CYS A 303 -12.01 20.27 -10.91
C CYS A 303 -12.21 21.77 -10.64
N CYS A 304 -13.41 22.14 -10.18
CA CYS A 304 -13.67 23.44 -9.58
C CYS A 304 -14.22 23.25 -8.17
N ASP A 305 -13.56 23.83 -7.17
CA ASP A 305 -14.06 23.92 -5.78
C ASP A 305 -15.41 24.65 -5.76
N SER A 306 -16.45 24.06 -5.17
CA SER A 306 -17.77 24.71 -5.13
C SER A 306 -17.84 25.91 -4.20
N ASP A 307 -16.89 26.07 -3.27
CA ASP A 307 -16.79 27.25 -2.41
C ASP A 307 -16.50 28.55 -3.21
N LEU A 308 -16.09 28.42 -4.47
CA LEU A 308 -15.93 29.52 -5.43
C LEU A 308 -17.03 29.58 -6.51
N ILE A 309 -18.00 28.66 -6.49
CA ILE A 309 -19.08 28.59 -7.48
C ILE A 309 -20.32 29.28 -6.92
N CYS A 310 -20.50 30.55 -7.26
CA CYS A 310 -21.80 31.21 -7.12
C CYS A 310 -22.71 30.74 -8.28
N LEU A 311 -23.55 29.73 -8.02
CA LEU A 311 -24.64 29.35 -8.94
C LEU A 311 -25.68 30.47 -8.97
N THR A 312 -25.55 31.37 -9.93
CA THR A 312 -26.59 32.35 -10.27
C THR A 312 -27.39 31.81 -11.44
N CYS A 313 -28.71 31.67 -11.29
CA CYS A 313 -29.60 31.51 -12.43
C CYS A 313 -29.51 32.78 -13.27
N ALA A 314 -28.72 32.75 -14.34
CA ALA A 314 -28.66 33.82 -15.31
C ALA A 314 -29.57 33.45 -16.50
N GLU A 315 -30.62 34.24 -16.73
CA GLU A 315 -31.33 34.23 -18.01
C GLU A 315 -30.35 34.72 -19.08
N THR A 316 -29.73 33.78 -19.78
CA THR A 316 -28.86 34.10 -20.92
C THR A 316 -29.68 33.95 -22.19
N ALA A 317 -29.72 34.99 -23.02
CA ALA A 317 -30.48 35.07 -24.27
C ALA A 317 -30.02 34.08 -25.37
N SER A 318 -29.20 33.08 -25.03
CA SER A 318 -28.53 32.18 -25.99
C SER A 318 -28.46 30.72 -25.52
N THR A 319 -29.24 30.32 -24.51
CA THR A 319 -29.46 28.89 -24.26
C THR A 319 -30.13 28.28 -25.51
N PRO A 320 -29.56 27.24 -26.14
CA PRO A 320 -30.25 26.56 -27.21
C PRO A 320 -31.48 25.89 -26.58
N HIS A 321 -32.66 26.33 -26.97
CA HIS A 321 -33.91 25.68 -26.56
C HIS A 321 -33.83 24.20 -26.95
N GLY A 322 -33.77 23.33 -25.93
CA GLY A 322 -33.92 21.90 -26.11
C GLY A 322 -35.28 21.63 -26.76
N THR A 323 -35.26 20.99 -27.92
CA THR A 323 -36.44 20.33 -28.48
C THR A 323 -36.71 19.07 -27.65
N PRO A 324 -37.99 18.72 -27.44
CA PRO A 324 -38.42 17.75 -26.42
C PRO A 324 -37.92 16.32 -26.65
#